data_AF-A0A1G1A3B5-F1
#
_entry.id   AF-A0A1G1A3B5-F1
#
_cell.length_a   1.000
_cell.length_b   1.000
_cell.length_c   1.000
_cell.angle_alpha   90.00
_cell.angle_beta   90.00
_cell.angle_gamma   90.00
#
_symmetry.space_group_name_H-M   'P 1'
#
loop_
_entity.id
_entity.type
_entity.pdbx_description
1 polymer ?
#
loop_
_entity_poly.entity_id
_entity_poly.type
_entity_poly.pdbx_seq_one_letter_code
_entity_poly.pdbx_strand_id
1 'polypeptide(L)'
;MKEEMGRRSFILSSGAALAAGAVAAGNVTAVETAGEKKKVKILGIACSNRKGMTTAKAVQLVLDSARGVDPRIEVELIDLGGLKFSGYSKTPPEDDLTDIIPKLQDPSVGGIVIGSPCFYRGPSSVCKAFIERCAPLREPKMILQDKPVASVAVGSFRYGGHDLVIKEIQAAMLCFGMIPVGADHPAFQGATLTQTKDDFSGDDIGIDTARKIGARIAEMALKLAS
;
A
#
# COMPACT_ATOMS: atom_id res chain seq x y z
N MET A 1 -8.67 48.00 -27.43
CA MET A 1 -8.97 46.97 -26.41
C MET A 1 -8.88 45.62 -27.09
N LYS A 2 -7.96 44.76 -26.65
CA LYS A 2 -7.86 43.36 -27.10
C LYS A 2 -8.87 42.57 -26.27
N GLU A 3 -9.87 41.98 -26.91
CA GLU A 3 -10.70 40.95 -26.26
C GLU A 3 -9.98 39.61 -26.35
N GLU A 4 -9.70 39.02 -25.20
CA GLU A 4 -9.17 37.67 -25.08
C GLU A 4 -10.24 36.63 -25.43
N MET A 5 -10.00 35.86 -26.50
CA MET A 5 -10.76 34.65 -26.77
C MET A 5 -10.35 33.55 -25.79
N GLY A 6 -11.20 33.29 -24.80
CA GLY A 6 -11.03 32.21 -23.82
C GLY A 6 -11.06 30.82 -24.44
N ARG A 7 -10.16 29.94 -23.96
CA ARG A 7 -9.94 28.53 -24.38
C ARG A 7 -11.10 27.56 -24.08
N ARG A 8 -12.35 28.00 -24.07
CA ARG A 8 -13.54 27.14 -23.80
C ARG A 8 -14.46 26.92 -25.00
N SER A 9 -14.10 27.37 -26.21
CA SER A 9 -14.95 27.22 -27.40
C SER A 9 -14.58 26.07 -28.35
N PHE A 10 -13.60 25.21 -28.03
CA PHE A 10 -13.06 24.24 -29.00
C PHE A 10 -13.58 22.79 -28.87
N ILE A 11 -14.61 22.52 -28.06
CA ILE A 11 -15.15 21.14 -27.89
C ILE A 11 -16.67 21.08 -28.18
N LEU A 12 -17.19 21.89 -29.09
CA LEU A 12 -18.62 21.82 -29.46
C LEU A 12 -18.90 21.75 -30.97
N SER A 13 -17.92 21.34 -31.77
CA SER A 13 -18.11 21.10 -33.20
C SER A 13 -17.50 19.78 -33.66
N SER A 14 -18.04 18.67 -33.20
CA SER A 14 -17.91 17.38 -33.89
C SER A 14 -18.95 16.42 -33.36
N GLY A 15 -19.95 16.09 -34.19
CA GLY A 15 -20.87 14.99 -33.90
C GLY A 15 -22.34 15.28 -34.16
N ALA A 16 -22.70 15.73 -35.37
CA ALA A 16 -24.06 15.61 -35.88
C ALA A 16 -24.02 14.96 -37.26
N ALA A 17 -24.19 13.65 -37.31
CA ALA A 17 -24.59 12.92 -38.50
C ALA A 17 -25.49 11.75 -38.08
N LEU A 18 -26.78 11.89 -38.36
CA LEU A 18 -27.80 10.85 -38.28
C LEU A 18 -27.62 9.85 -39.42
N ALA A 19 -27.77 8.55 -39.14
CA ALA A 19 -28.27 7.58 -40.10
C ALA A 19 -28.97 6.43 -39.36
N ALA A 20 -30.25 6.25 -39.67
CA ALA A 20 -31.12 5.18 -39.21
C ALA A 20 -30.81 3.85 -39.94
N GLY A 21 -31.00 2.71 -39.26
CA GLY A 21 -30.92 1.39 -39.90
C GLY A 21 -31.01 0.17 -38.98
N ALA A 22 -32.25 -0.29 -38.77
CA ALA A 22 -32.73 -1.68 -38.77
C ALA A 22 -31.98 -2.83 -38.00
N VAL A 23 -32.73 -3.39 -37.02
CA VAL A 23 -32.87 -4.81 -36.59
C VAL A 23 -31.63 -5.72 -36.46
N ALA A 24 -31.37 -6.14 -35.21
CA ALA A 24 -31.22 -7.55 -34.88
C ALA A 24 -31.54 -7.76 -33.38
N ALA A 25 -32.70 -8.35 -33.10
CA ALA A 25 -33.01 -8.90 -31.79
C ALA A 25 -32.18 -10.19 -31.60
N GLY A 26 -30.93 -10.01 -31.17
CA GLY A 26 -30.11 -11.09 -30.65
C GLY A 26 -30.37 -11.23 -29.16
N ASN A 27 -31.07 -12.29 -28.75
CA ASN A 27 -31.00 -12.79 -27.39
C ASN A 27 -29.56 -13.23 -27.12
N VAL A 28 -28.73 -12.30 -26.65
CA VAL A 28 -27.44 -12.63 -26.06
C VAL A 28 -27.72 -12.94 -24.60
N THR A 29 -28.03 -14.21 -24.31
CA THR A 29 -27.72 -14.76 -22.99
C THR A 29 -26.21 -14.80 -22.89
N ALA A 30 -25.59 -13.66 -22.59
CA ALA A 30 -24.25 -13.62 -22.04
C ALA A 30 -24.39 -14.16 -20.62
N VAL A 31 -24.37 -15.49 -20.51
CA VAL A 31 -23.90 -16.12 -19.29
C VAL A 31 -22.43 -15.77 -19.23
N GLU A 32 -22.11 -14.66 -18.57
CA GLU A 32 -20.78 -14.46 -18.02
C GLU A 32 -20.56 -15.66 -17.10
N THR A 33 -19.84 -16.66 -17.59
CA THR A 33 -19.08 -17.55 -16.73
C THR A 33 -18.16 -16.64 -15.95
N ALA A 34 -18.59 -16.27 -14.74
CA ALA A 34 -17.77 -15.62 -13.75
C ALA A 34 -16.57 -16.54 -13.51
N GLY A 35 -15.49 -16.30 -14.26
CA GLY A 35 -14.19 -16.88 -13.97
C GLY A 35 -13.89 -16.59 -12.52
N GLU A 36 -13.46 -17.63 -11.79
CA GLU A 36 -13.15 -17.54 -10.37
C GLU A 36 -12.20 -16.36 -10.16
N LYS A 37 -12.75 -15.28 -9.58
CA LYS A 37 -12.07 -14.00 -9.51
C LYS A 37 -10.80 -14.19 -8.67
N LYS A 38 -9.63 -14.01 -9.29
CA LYS A 38 -8.31 -14.25 -8.66
C LYS A 38 -8.21 -13.50 -7.33
N LYS A 39 -7.84 -14.23 -6.28
CA LYS A 39 -7.55 -13.63 -4.96
C LYS A 39 -6.29 -12.79 -5.01
N VAL A 40 -6.26 -11.73 -4.23
CA VAL A 40 -5.14 -10.78 -4.16
C VAL A 40 -4.70 -10.65 -2.70
N LYS A 41 -3.43 -10.94 -2.45
CA LYS A 41 -2.85 -10.92 -1.10
C LYS A 41 -2.17 -9.58 -0.82
N ILE A 42 -2.42 -9.02 0.36
CA ILE A 42 -1.74 -7.83 0.86
C ILE A 42 -0.92 -8.22 2.09
N LEU A 43 0.39 -8.00 2.03
CA LEU A 43 1.27 -8.25 3.16
C LEU A 43 1.43 -6.97 3.99
N GLY A 44 1.25 -7.05 5.29
CA GLY A 44 1.58 -5.96 6.21
C GLY A 44 2.85 -6.27 6.98
N ILE A 45 3.87 -5.43 6.83
CA ILE A 45 5.17 -5.58 7.51
C ILE A 45 5.22 -4.59 8.67
N ALA A 46 5.28 -5.09 9.91
CA ALA A 46 5.41 -4.24 11.09
C ALA A 46 6.85 -4.23 11.59
N CYS A 47 7.52 -3.10 11.39
CA CYS A 47 8.95 -2.93 11.64
C CYS A 47 9.25 -2.38 13.05
N SER A 48 8.54 -2.84 14.08
CA SER A 48 8.85 -2.51 15.48
C SER A 48 9.87 -3.50 16.03
N ASN A 49 10.76 -3.06 16.93
CA ASN A 49 11.63 -3.99 17.67
C ASN A 49 10.85 -4.87 18.66
N ARG A 50 9.71 -4.38 19.15
CA ARG A 50 8.86 -5.05 20.13
C ARG A 50 7.68 -5.72 19.44
N LYS A 51 7.51 -7.02 19.66
CA LYS A 51 6.43 -7.84 19.11
C LYS A 51 5.07 -7.44 19.67
N GLY A 52 4.04 -7.40 18.81
CA GLY A 52 2.64 -7.16 19.18
C GLY A 52 2.30 -5.73 19.61
N MET A 53 3.24 -4.79 19.45
CA MET A 53 3.07 -3.41 19.93
C MET A 53 2.30 -2.54 18.92
N THR A 54 2.24 -1.23 19.19
CA THR A 54 1.41 -0.28 18.44
C THR A 54 1.64 -0.28 16.94
N THR A 55 2.88 -0.44 16.44
CA THR A 55 3.12 -0.55 14.99
C THR A 55 2.46 -1.80 14.40
N ALA A 56 2.55 -2.95 15.06
CA ALA A 56 1.90 -4.18 14.60
C ALA A 56 0.37 -4.04 14.61
N LYS A 57 -0.19 -3.47 15.68
CA LYS A 57 -1.64 -3.17 15.78
C LYS A 57 -2.09 -2.17 14.71
N ALA A 58 -1.29 -1.15 14.41
CA ALA A 58 -1.61 -0.16 13.38
C ALA A 58 -1.59 -0.77 11.97
N VAL A 59 -0.58 -1.58 11.65
CA VAL A 59 -0.53 -2.33 10.39
C VAL A 59 -1.71 -3.30 10.31
N GLN A 60 -2.04 -4.01 11.39
CA GLN A 60 -3.21 -4.89 11.42
C GLN A 60 -4.51 -4.12 11.15
N LEU A 61 -4.69 -2.92 11.72
CA LEU A 61 -5.84 -2.06 11.44
C LEU A 61 -5.95 -1.70 9.95
N VAL A 62 -4.83 -1.40 9.28
CA VAL A 62 -4.80 -1.17 7.83
C VAL A 62 -5.22 -2.43 7.07
N LEU A 63 -4.67 -3.60 7.43
CA LEU A 63 -5.00 -4.88 6.79
C LEU A 63 -6.47 -5.28 7.01
N ASP A 64 -7.03 -5.03 8.19
CA ASP A 64 -8.43 -5.31 8.49
C ASP A 64 -9.35 -4.45 7.64
N SER A 65 -9.01 -3.17 7.48
CA SER A 65 -9.74 -2.28 6.57
C SER A 65 -9.60 -2.71 5.11
N ALA A 66 -8.43 -3.19 4.68
CA ALA A 66 -8.21 -3.70 3.33
C ALA A 66 -9.06 -4.96 3.06
N ARG A 67 -9.08 -5.91 4.00
CA ARG A 67 -9.89 -7.13 3.93
C ARG A 67 -11.39 -6.82 3.80
N GLY A 68 -11.85 -5.73 4.42
CA GLY A 68 -13.25 -5.29 4.36
C GLY A 68 -13.71 -4.76 3.00
N VAL A 69 -12.81 -4.52 2.04
CA VAL A 69 -13.16 -3.93 0.74
C VAL A 69 -13.79 -4.93 -0.23
N ASP A 70 -13.23 -6.13 -0.35
CA ASP A 70 -13.67 -7.13 -1.34
C ASP A 70 -13.28 -8.54 -0.84
N PRO A 71 -14.14 -9.56 -0.99
CA PRO A 71 -13.86 -10.93 -0.53
C PRO A 71 -12.65 -11.59 -1.21
N ARG A 72 -12.15 -11.04 -2.33
CA ARG A 72 -10.89 -11.47 -2.96
C ARG A 72 -9.64 -11.08 -2.17
N ILE A 73 -9.73 -10.10 -1.27
CA ILE A 73 -8.58 -9.59 -0.54
C ILE A 73 -8.23 -10.55 0.60
N GLU A 74 -7.06 -11.17 0.47
CA GLU A 74 -6.40 -11.86 1.57
C GLU A 74 -5.36 -10.95 2.19
N VAL A 75 -5.14 -11.07 3.49
CA VAL A 75 -4.13 -10.26 4.19
C VAL A 75 -3.33 -11.11 5.16
N GLU A 76 -2.06 -10.78 5.31
CA GLU A 76 -1.16 -11.43 6.26
C GLU A 76 -0.29 -10.37 6.94
N LEU A 77 -0.26 -10.39 8.28
CA LEU A 77 0.64 -9.57 9.08
C LEU A 77 1.96 -10.32 9.31
N ILE A 78 3.07 -9.68 9.00
CA ILE A 78 4.43 -10.10 9.33
C ILE A 78 4.98 -9.09 10.34
N ASP A 79 4.97 -9.48 11.61
CA ASP A 79 5.53 -8.69 12.71
C ASP A 79 7.01 -9.02 12.89
N LEU A 80 7.88 -8.04 12.64
CA LEU A 80 9.33 -8.18 12.77
C LEU A 80 9.81 -8.03 14.22
N GLY A 81 8.91 -7.79 15.16
CA GLY A 81 9.22 -7.66 16.58
C GLY A 81 9.91 -8.89 17.16
N GLY A 82 11.09 -8.67 17.72
CA GLY A 82 11.93 -9.72 18.31
C GLY A 82 12.76 -10.53 17.31
N LEU A 83 12.59 -10.30 16.00
CA LEU A 83 13.43 -10.94 14.99
C LEU A 83 14.84 -10.32 14.98
N LYS A 84 15.83 -11.14 14.65
CA LYS A 84 17.25 -10.83 14.61
C LYS A 84 17.73 -10.94 13.19
N PHE A 85 18.07 -9.80 12.60
CA PHE A 85 18.67 -9.71 11.28
C PHE A 85 19.46 -8.41 11.17
N SER A 86 20.43 -8.39 10.27
CA SER A 86 21.20 -7.20 9.93
C SER A 86 20.68 -6.55 8.65
N GLY A 87 21.08 -5.29 8.43
CA GLY A 87 20.82 -4.58 7.18
C GLY A 87 21.62 -5.15 6.01
N TYR A 88 21.88 -4.31 5.01
CA TYR A 88 22.56 -4.73 3.79
C TYR A 88 23.94 -5.34 4.08
N SER A 89 24.21 -6.47 3.44
CA SER A 89 25.54 -7.05 3.31
C SER A 89 25.64 -7.77 1.97
N LYS A 90 26.85 -7.85 1.40
CA LYS A 90 27.09 -8.52 0.11
C LYS A 90 26.71 -10.01 0.15
N THR A 91 26.96 -10.65 1.29
CA THR A 91 26.58 -12.02 1.58
C THR A 91 25.76 -12.02 2.87
N PRO A 92 24.43 -11.91 2.77
CA PRO A 92 23.55 -11.94 3.93
C PRO A 92 23.78 -13.19 4.78
N PRO A 93 23.88 -13.06 6.13
CA PRO A 93 23.90 -14.22 7.00
C PRO A 93 22.54 -14.93 6.97
N GLU A 94 22.55 -16.22 7.32
CA GLU A 94 21.31 -16.93 7.66
C GLU A 94 20.76 -16.35 8.96
N ASP A 95 19.58 -15.74 8.86
CA ASP A 95 18.90 -15.07 9.96
C ASP A 95 17.37 -15.12 9.78
N ASP A 96 16.65 -14.45 10.67
CA ASP A 96 15.19 -14.56 10.72
C ASP A 96 14.47 -14.03 9.46
N LEU A 97 15.15 -13.29 8.57
CA LEU A 97 14.56 -12.86 7.29
C LEU A 97 14.57 -13.96 6.22
N THR A 98 15.32 -15.04 6.41
CA THR A 98 15.38 -16.18 5.47
C THR A 98 13.97 -16.72 5.19
N ASP A 99 13.11 -16.76 6.21
CA ASP A 99 11.73 -17.26 6.09
C ASP A 99 10.73 -16.20 5.61
N ILE A 100 11.12 -14.93 5.57
CA ILE A 100 10.25 -13.80 5.22
C ILE A 100 10.39 -13.42 3.74
N ILE A 101 11.61 -13.45 3.19
CA ILE A 101 11.85 -13.08 1.79
C ILE A 101 11.00 -13.93 0.82
N PRO A 102 10.87 -15.26 0.98
CA PRO A 102 10.01 -16.06 0.10
C PRO A 102 8.54 -15.64 0.11
N LYS A 103 8.02 -15.12 1.24
CA LYS A 103 6.64 -14.62 1.30
C LYS A 103 6.42 -13.40 0.43
N LEU A 104 7.42 -12.53 0.30
CA LEU A 104 7.37 -11.37 -0.60
C LEU A 104 7.44 -11.77 -2.09
N GLN A 105 7.94 -12.97 -2.37
CA GLN A 105 8.05 -13.53 -3.72
C GLN A 105 6.78 -14.23 -4.19
N ASP A 106 5.81 -14.47 -3.30
CA ASP A 106 4.55 -15.12 -3.60
C ASP A 106 3.80 -14.35 -4.72
N PRO A 107 3.46 -15.01 -5.86
CA PRO A 107 2.76 -14.38 -6.97
C PRO A 107 1.35 -13.85 -6.65
N SER A 108 0.75 -14.29 -5.54
CA SER A 108 -0.54 -13.78 -5.06
C SER A 108 -0.41 -12.41 -4.40
N VAL A 109 0.80 -11.99 -3.98
CA VAL A 109 1.04 -10.70 -3.35
C VAL A 109 0.82 -9.60 -4.38
N GLY A 110 -0.27 -8.87 -4.22
CA GLY A 110 -0.65 -7.73 -5.04
C GLY A 110 -0.46 -6.38 -4.36
N GLY A 111 0.03 -6.33 -3.13
CA GLY A 111 0.35 -5.08 -2.44
C GLY A 111 1.06 -5.29 -1.11
N ILE A 112 1.74 -4.26 -0.63
CA ILE A 112 2.47 -4.28 0.65
C ILE A 112 2.12 -3.04 1.48
N VAL A 113 1.87 -3.23 2.77
CA VAL A 113 1.82 -2.17 3.77
C VAL A 113 3.11 -2.26 4.58
N ILE A 114 3.87 -1.18 4.70
CA ILE A 114 5.07 -1.12 5.55
C ILE A 114 4.81 -0.14 6.69
N GLY A 115 4.83 -0.65 7.92
CA GLY A 115 4.63 0.13 9.13
C GLY A 115 5.90 0.24 9.95
N SER A 116 6.20 1.43 10.45
CA SER A 116 7.38 1.68 11.28
C SER A 116 7.06 2.60 12.45
N PRO A 117 7.63 2.39 13.65
CA PRO A 117 7.61 3.42 14.67
C PRO A 117 8.50 4.60 14.23
N CYS A 118 8.12 5.82 14.65
CA CYS A 118 8.86 7.04 14.40
C CYS A 118 9.88 7.27 15.52
N PHE A 119 11.16 7.02 15.23
CA PHE A 119 12.27 7.29 16.12
C PHE A 119 13.13 8.42 15.56
N TYR A 120 13.23 9.52 16.31
CA TYR A 120 14.01 10.70 15.91
C TYR A 120 13.68 11.22 14.50
N ARG A 121 12.39 11.24 14.15
CA ARG A 121 11.88 11.64 12.82
C ARG A 121 12.29 10.72 11.66
N GLY A 122 12.85 9.56 11.96
CA GLY A 122 13.20 8.50 11.00
C GLY A 122 12.49 7.19 11.32
N PRO A 123 12.51 6.23 10.38
CA PRO A 123 12.00 4.89 10.61
C PRO A 123 12.87 4.16 11.66
N SER A 124 12.35 3.07 12.20
CA SER A 124 13.18 2.16 13.00
C SER A 124 14.35 1.59 12.20
N SER A 125 15.43 1.23 12.91
CA SER A 125 16.53 0.47 12.33
C SER A 125 16.07 -0.86 11.73
N VAL A 126 15.07 -1.52 12.34
CA VAL A 126 14.42 -2.74 11.81
C VAL A 126 13.80 -2.49 10.45
N CYS A 127 13.10 -1.37 10.28
CA CYS A 127 12.48 -1.01 9.00
C CYS A 127 13.53 -0.78 7.92
N LYS A 128 14.59 -0.03 8.26
CA LYS A 128 15.67 0.24 7.31
C LYS A 128 16.38 -1.05 6.90
N ALA A 129 16.70 -1.91 7.87
CA ALA A 129 17.33 -3.19 7.63
C ALA A 129 16.45 -4.12 6.79
N PHE A 130 15.14 -4.17 7.05
CA PHE A 130 14.19 -4.97 6.26
C PHE A 130 14.17 -4.52 4.79
N ILE A 131 14.05 -3.21 4.55
CA ILE A 131 14.05 -2.66 3.18
C ILE A 131 15.36 -2.95 2.47
N GLU A 132 16.50 -2.79 3.15
CA GLU A 132 17.83 -3.15 2.60
C GLU A 132 17.92 -4.63 2.22
N ARG A 133 17.33 -5.50 3.05
CA ARG A 133 17.31 -6.96 2.83
C ARG A 133 16.31 -7.41 1.78
N CYS A 134 15.44 -6.52 1.28
CA CYS A 134 14.62 -6.77 0.11
C CYS A 134 15.41 -6.72 -1.21
N ALA A 135 16.71 -6.35 -1.20
CA ALA A 135 17.54 -6.24 -2.41
C ALA A 135 17.41 -7.43 -3.42
N PRO A 136 17.33 -8.71 -2.98
CA PRO A 136 17.14 -9.85 -3.89
C PRO A 136 15.83 -9.82 -4.70
N LEU A 137 14.85 -9.00 -4.31
CA LEU A 137 13.58 -8.86 -5.03
C LEU A 137 13.70 -7.99 -6.29
N ARG A 138 14.88 -7.46 -6.60
CA ARG A 138 15.15 -6.60 -7.76
C ARG A 138 15.69 -7.35 -8.97
N GLU A 139 16.43 -8.44 -8.75
CA GLU A 139 17.15 -9.19 -9.77
C GLU A 139 16.95 -10.70 -9.62
N PRO A 140 16.93 -11.48 -10.72
CA PRO A 140 17.02 -11.03 -12.12
C PRO A 140 15.73 -10.38 -12.63
N LYS A 141 14.64 -10.42 -11.84
CA LYS A 141 13.36 -9.80 -12.15
C LYS A 141 12.91 -8.98 -10.95
N MET A 142 12.37 -7.79 -11.21
CA MET A 142 11.81 -6.92 -10.18
C MET A 142 10.44 -7.44 -9.76
N ILE A 143 10.38 -8.21 -8.67
CA ILE A 143 9.19 -8.97 -8.25
C ILE A 143 8.09 -8.05 -7.71
N LEU A 144 8.47 -6.92 -7.13
CA LEU A 144 7.54 -5.94 -6.55
C LEU A 144 7.11 -4.84 -7.53
N GLN A 145 7.59 -4.89 -8.77
CA GLN A 145 7.28 -3.87 -9.77
C GLN A 145 5.77 -3.73 -9.98
N ASP A 146 5.31 -2.48 -10.09
CA ASP A 146 3.92 -2.06 -10.30
C ASP A 146 2.94 -2.45 -9.19
N LYS A 147 3.41 -3.05 -8.09
CA LYS A 147 2.57 -3.36 -6.93
C LYS A 147 2.40 -2.11 -6.05
N PRO A 148 1.19 -1.80 -5.56
CA PRO A 148 0.96 -0.71 -4.63
C PRO A 148 1.66 -0.93 -3.29
N VAL A 149 2.23 0.14 -2.75
CA VAL A 149 2.81 0.19 -1.40
C VAL A 149 2.17 1.30 -0.57
N ALA A 150 1.65 0.92 0.60
CA ALA A 150 1.17 1.85 1.61
C ALA A 150 2.14 1.94 2.79
N SER A 151 2.19 3.10 3.43
CA SER A 151 3.07 3.34 4.58
C SER A 151 2.28 3.71 5.82
N VAL A 152 2.74 3.21 6.97
CA VAL A 152 2.19 3.51 8.29
C VAL A 152 3.31 4.02 9.19
N ALA A 153 3.10 5.14 9.87
CA ALA A 153 4.01 5.65 10.88
C ALA A 153 3.29 5.77 12.22
N VAL A 154 3.93 5.28 13.28
CA VAL A 154 3.41 5.37 14.66
C VAL A 154 4.39 6.11 15.55
N GLY A 155 3.97 7.18 16.20
CA GLY A 155 4.84 8.02 17.04
C GLY A 155 4.15 8.50 18.31
N SER A 156 4.92 9.04 19.25
CA SER A 156 4.36 9.54 20.53
C SER A 156 3.84 10.97 20.45
N PHE A 157 4.12 11.69 19.36
CA PHE A 157 3.74 13.09 19.17
C PHE A 157 3.15 13.29 17.78
N ARG A 158 2.02 14.00 17.67
CA ARG A 158 1.31 14.22 16.39
C ARG A 158 2.23 14.69 15.26
N TYR A 159 3.11 15.66 15.55
CA TYR A 159 4.04 16.24 14.59
C TYR A 159 5.48 15.73 14.77
N GLY A 160 5.63 14.52 15.34
CA GLY A 160 6.91 13.90 15.70
C GLY A 160 7.76 13.42 14.52
N GLY A 161 7.28 13.55 13.28
CA GLY A 161 8.00 13.13 12.07
C GLY A 161 7.33 12.00 11.28
N HIS A 162 6.06 11.68 11.53
CA HIS A 162 5.32 10.63 10.81
C HIS A 162 5.44 10.75 9.28
N ASP A 163 5.27 11.96 8.74
CA ASP A 163 5.33 12.19 7.29
C ASP A 163 6.74 11.96 6.72
N LEU A 164 7.79 12.20 7.53
CA LEU A 164 9.16 11.93 7.12
C LEU A 164 9.44 10.43 7.05
N VAL A 165 8.93 9.67 8.03
CA VAL A 165 8.99 8.19 8.03
C VAL A 165 8.26 7.63 6.80
N ILE A 166 7.05 8.10 6.55
CA ILE A 166 6.25 7.69 5.38
C ILE A 166 7.00 8.01 4.08
N LYS A 167 7.53 9.24 3.96
CA LYS A 167 8.30 9.68 2.79
C LYS A 167 9.52 8.79 2.55
N GLU A 168 10.26 8.44 3.59
CA GLU A 168 11.46 7.62 3.48
C GLU A 168 11.13 6.20 3.03
N ILE A 169 10.09 5.58 3.60
CA ILE A 169 9.59 4.27 3.16
C ILE A 169 9.20 4.33 1.69
N GLN A 170 8.38 5.31 1.29
CA GLN A 170 7.93 5.44 -0.10
C GLN A 170 9.09 5.66 -1.06
N ALA A 171 10.03 6.55 -0.73
CA ALA A 171 11.21 6.83 -1.53
C ALA A 171 12.06 5.58 -1.73
N ALA A 172 12.25 4.77 -0.68
CA ALA A 172 12.98 3.52 -0.79
C ALA A 172 12.25 2.49 -1.65
N MET A 173 10.92 2.40 -1.55
CA MET A 173 10.13 1.45 -2.33
C MET A 173 10.02 1.79 -3.82
N LEU A 174 10.31 3.03 -4.22
CA LEU A 174 10.51 3.39 -5.64
C LEU A 174 11.67 2.61 -6.28
N CYS A 175 12.71 2.26 -5.51
CA CYS A 175 13.83 1.44 -6.01
C CYS A 175 13.42 0.00 -6.37
N PHE A 176 12.23 -0.42 -5.94
CA PHE A 176 11.62 -1.72 -6.24
C PHE A 176 10.48 -1.61 -7.29
N GLY A 177 10.33 -0.44 -7.92
CA GLY A 177 9.29 -0.19 -8.92
C GLY A 177 7.87 -0.22 -8.36
N MET A 178 7.70 -0.12 -7.04
CA MET A 178 6.39 -0.09 -6.41
C MET A 178 5.70 1.25 -6.62
N ILE A 179 4.38 1.26 -6.51
CA ILE A 179 3.53 2.45 -6.64
C ILE A 179 3.13 2.93 -5.24
N PRO A 180 3.70 4.04 -4.72
CA PRO A 180 3.26 4.60 -3.44
C PRO A 180 1.79 5.01 -3.49
N VAL A 181 1.02 4.60 -2.49
CA VAL A 181 -0.40 4.98 -2.35
C VAL A 181 -0.63 5.80 -1.09
N GLY A 182 -1.21 6.98 -1.28
CA GLY A 182 -1.93 7.71 -0.25
C GLY A 182 -3.44 7.52 -0.42
N ALA A 183 -4.24 8.12 0.46
CA ALA A 183 -5.70 8.11 0.38
C ALA A 183 -6.28 9.53 0.56
N ASP A 184 -7.60 9.66 0.61
CA ASP A 184 -8.26 10.95 0.80
C ASP A 184 -7.97 11.56 2.18
N HIS A 185 -8.29 12.85 2.32
CA HIS A 185 -8.15 13.59 3.58
C HIS A 185 -8.63 12.74 4.79
N PRO A 186 -7.86 12.61 5.88
CA PRO A 186 -6.56 13.25 6.16
C PRO A 186 -5.33 12.40 5.78
N ALA A 187 -5.49 11.35 4.98
CA ALA A 187 -4.49 10.29 4.75
C ALA A 187 -3.66 10.46 3.46
N PHE A 188 -3.36 11.69 3.06
CA PHE A 188 -2.81 12.02 1.73
C PHE A 188 -1.52 11.29 1.38
N GLN A 189 -0.67 11.02 2.37
CA GLN A 189 0.62 10.37 2.13
C GLN A 189 0.69 8.96 2.72
N GLY A 190 -0.12 8.65 3.72
CA GLY A 190 -0.04 7.41 4.49
C GLY A 190 -0.80 7.53 5.80
N ALA A 191 -0.70 6.50 6.64
CA ALA A 191 -1.36 6.47 7.94
C ALA A 191 -0.45 7.03 9.03
N THR A 192 -0.95 7.99 9.82
CA THR A 192 -0.18 8.67 10.87
C THR A 192 -0.86 8.50 12.23
N LEU A 193 -0.35 7.57 13.05
CA LEU A 193 -0.94 7.25 14.35
C LEU A 193 -0.09 7.78 15.50
N THR A 194 -0.73 8.49 16.42
CA THR A 194 -0.16 8.97 17.67
C THR A 194 -0.56 8.02 18.79
N GLN A 195 0.43 7.48 19.50
CA GLN A 195 0.20 6.62 20.65
C GLN A 195 0.54 7.31 21.97
N THR A 196 -0.14 6.92 23.03
CA THR A 196 0.22 7.20 24.42
C THR A 196 0.19 5.89 25.20
N LYS A 197 1.27 5.58 25.93
CA LYS A 197 1.40 4.34 26.75
C LYS A 197 1.08 3.06 25.96
N ASP A 198 1.64 2.96 24.75
CA ASP A 198 1.47 1.80 23.86
C ASP A 198 0.02 1.55 23.40
N ASP A 199 -0.78 2.61 23.40
CA ASP A 199 -2.16 2.62 22.91
C ASP A 199 -2.42 3.84 22.02
N PHE A 200 -3.12 3.64 20.91
CA PHE A 200 -3.57 4.70 20.00
C PHE A 200 -5.10 4.77 19.90
N SER A 201 -5.84 4.08 20.79
CA SER A 201 -7.30 4.07 20.76
C SER A 201 -7.93 5.46 20.83
N GLY A 202 -7.28 6.42 21.50
CA GLY A 202 -7.69 7.82 21.56
C GLY A 202 -7.27 8.68 20.36
N ASP A 203 -6.68 8.10 19.31
CA ASP A 203 -6.29 8.80 18.10
C ASP A 203 -7.28 8.56 16.95
N ASP A 204 -8.46 9.16 17.04
CA ASP A 204 -9.52 9.01 16.03
C ASP A 204 -9.05 9.40 14.61
N ILE A 205 -8.27 10.48 14.49
CA ILE A 205 -7.74 10.95 13.21
C ILE A 205 -6.75 9.93 12.65
N GLY A 206 -5.82 9.43 13.46
CA GLY A 206 -4.85 8.42 13.04
C GLY A 206 -5.52 7.10 12.65
N ILE A 207 -6.52 6.67 13.42
CA ILE A 207 -7.35 5.49 13.10
C ILE A 207 -8.07 5.67 11.76
N ASP A 208 -8.65 6.85 11.50
CA ASP A 208 -9.27 7.17 10.21
C ASP A 208 -8.26 7.12 9.06
N THR A 209 -7.03 7.65 9.26
CA THR A 209 -5.99 7.54 8.22
C THR A 209 -5.61 6.10 7.91
N ALA A 210 -5.50 5.25 8.93
CA ALA A 210 -5.19 3.83 8.75
C ALA A 210 -6.28 3.10 7.97
N ARG A 211 -7.56 3.35 8.29
CA ARG A 211 -8.69 2.76 7.57
C ARG A 211 -8.72 3.21 6.10
N LYS A 212 -8.56 4.50 5.84
CA LYS A 212 -8.55 5.05 4.47
C LYS A 212 -7.42 4.48 3.64
N ILE A 213 -6.23 4.36 4.21
CA ILE A 213 -5.09 3.73 3.53
C ILE A 213 -5.35 2.25 3.25
N GLY A 214 -5.92 1.51 4.21
CA GLY A 214 -6.28 0.10 4.03
C GLY A 214 -7.27 -0.12 2.89
N ALA A 215 -8.33 0.70 2.85
CA ALA A 215 -9.29 0.65 1.77
C ALA A 215 -8.62 0.95 0.41
N ARG A 216 -7.80 1.99 0.37
CA ARG A 216 -7.16 2.45 -0.86
C ARG A 216 -6.14 1.48 -1.44
N ILE A 217 -5.32 0.84 -0.61
CA ILE A 217 -4.38 -0.18 -1.11
C ILE A 217 -5.11 -1.39 -1.68
N ALA A 218 -6.22 -1.82 -1.06
CA ALA A 218 -7.05 -2.90 -1.59
C ALA A 218 -7.66 -2.57 -2.94
N GLU A 219 -8.28 -1.38 -3.09
CA GLU A 219 -8.82 -0.93 -4.37
C GLU A 219 -7.76 -0.91 -5.48
N MET A 220 -6.55 -0.41 -5.17
CA MET A 220 -5.46 -0.34 -6.13
C MET A 220 -4.94 -1.73 -6.49
N ALA A 221 -4.78 -2.61 -5.51
CA ALA A 221 -4.33 -3.98 -5.74
C ALA A 221 -5.32 -4.76 -6.62
N LEU A 222 -6.63 -4.58 -6.42
CA LEU A 222 -7.66 -5.19 -7.26
C LEU A 222 -7.66 -4.67 -8.69
N LYS A 223 -7.48 -3.35 -8.89
CA LYS A 223 -7.41 -2.73 -10.22
C LYS A 223 -6.19 -3.15 -11.02
N LEU A 224 -5.09 -3.47 -10.34
CA LEU A 224 -3.84 -3.89 -10.98
C LEU A 224 -3.76 -5.41 -11.18
N ALA A 225 -4.60 -6.17 -10.48
CA ALA A 225 -4.72 -7.61 -10.62
C ALA A 225 -5.78 -8.07 -11.64
N SER A 226 -6.61 -7.14 -12.13
CA SER A 226 -7.67 -7.38 -13.13
C SER A 226 -7.15 -7.38 -14.57
#